data_AF-A0A3B6WAC5-F1
#
_entry.id   AF-A0A3B6WAC5-F1
#
_cell.length_a   1.000
_cell.length_b   1.000
_cell.length_c   1.000
_cell.angle_alpha   90.00
_cell.angle_beta   90.00
_cell.angle_gamma   90.00
#
_symmetry.space_group_name_H-M   'P 1'
#
loop_
_entity.id
_entity.type
_entity.pdbx_description
1 polymer ?
#
loop_
_entity_poly.entity_id
_entity_poly.type
_entity_poly.pdbx_seq_one_letter_code
_entity_poly.pdbx_strand_id
1 'polypeptide(L)'
;MNDNDIHPIMKELTKVTKEMPMPVVTEIKLLTNRDAYKILISTMLSLRTKDPTTRDASMRLFEKAGNPKDMLKLSEEEIAKLIYPVGFYKVKAKNILEVSQMIIDDFKGQVPDEIDELLKLKGVGRKVANLVVTEAFDKDGICVDTHVHRISNRFGYVNTKTPEETEFALRDKLPKEYWRVYNDTLVVYGQNLCKPISPLCSKCTVSQYCDYFKNEYKDTKEKKSSKKK
;
A
#
# COMPACT_ATOMS: atom_id res chain seq x y z
N MET A 1 -20.20 10.92 -6.64
CA MET A 1 -20.29 10.86 -5.17
C MET A 1 -20.10 12.27 -4.61
N ASN A 2 -20.81 12.66 -3.55
CA ASN A 2 -20.57 13.95 -2.89
C ASN A 2 -19.40 13.83 -1.91
N ASP A 3 -18.62 14.89 -1.69
CA ASP A 3 -17.45 14.82 -0.81
C ASP A 3 -17.82 14.41 0.63
N ASN A 4 -18.96 14.88 1.14
CA ASN A 4 -19.46 14.51 2.47
C ASN A 4 -19.83 13.02 2.62
N ASP A 5 -20.03 12.28 1.53
CA ASP A 5 -20.28 10.84 1.57
C ASP A 5 -19.02 10.07 2.07
N ILE A 6 -17.84 10.71 2.10
CA ILE A 6 -16.60 10.05 2.54
C ILE A 6 -16.68 9.55 3.98
N HIS A 7 -17.32 10.30 4.87
CA HIS A 7 -17.44 9.95 6.28
C HIS A 7 -18.25 8.67 6.52
N PRO A 8 -19.51 8.54 6.04
CA PRO A 8 -20.26 7.30 6.17
C PRO A 8 -19.60 6.14 5.42
N ILE A 9 -18.95 6.39 4.27
CA ILE A 9 -18.18 5.35 3.56
C ILE A 9 -17.05 4.84 4.44
N MET A 10 -16.18 5.70 4.95
CA MET A 10 -15.03 5.30 5.75
C MET A 10 -15.45 4.55 7.01
N LYS A 11 -16.53 5.00 7.68
CA LYS A 11 -17.10 4.30 8.83
C LYS A 11 -17.50 2.86 8.49
N GLU A 12 -18.25 2.65 7.41
CA GLU A 12 -18.69 1.32 7.00
C GLU A 12 -17.54 0.45 6.50
N LEU A 13 -16.60 1.02 5.76
CA LEU A 13 -15.44 0.29 5.27
C LEU A 13 -14.57 -0.19 6.43
N THR A 14 -14.23 0.68 7.39
CA THR A 14 -13.46 0.30 8.59
C THR A 14 -14.13 -0.82 9.37
N LYS A 15 -15.48 -0.81 9.47
CA LYS A 15 -16.23 -1.89 10.12
C LYS A 15 -16.07 -3.21 9.38
N VAL A 16 -16.26 -3.21 8.06
CA VAL A 16 -16.20 -4.44 7.24
C VAL A 16 -14.78 -5.00 7.15
N THR A 17 -13.76 -4.14 7.12
CA THR A 17 -12.36 -4.57 6.99
C THR A 17 -11.75 -5.03 8.31
N LYS A 18 -12.37 -4.74 9.46
CA LYS A 18 -11.84 -5.09 10.79
C LYS A 18 -11.61 -6.59 11.00
N GLU A 19 -12.44 -7.43 10.39
CA GLU A 19 -12.37 -8.89 10.51
C GLU A 19 -11.52 -9.55 9.40
N MET A 20 -10.95 -8.75 8.50
CA MET A 20 -10.16 -9.23 7.38
C MET A 20 -8.65 -9.18 7.71
N PRO A 21 -7.82 -9.98 7.02
CA PRO A 21 -6.37 -9.94 7.21
C PRO A 21 -5.81 -8.53 6.96
N MET A 22 -5.00 -8.04 7.90
CA MET A 22 -4.34 -6.75 7.78
C MET A 22 -3.23 -6.77 6.70
N PRO A 23 -2.87 -5.61 6.13
CA PRO A 23 -1.75 -5.51 5.21
C PRO A 23 -0.43 -5.93 5.85
N VAL A 24 0.45 -6.56 5.06
CA VAL A 24 1.74 -7.08 5.56
C VAL A 24 2.64 -6.01 6.19
N VAL A 25 2.65 -4.79 5.67
CA VAL A 25 3.52 -3.72 6.22
C VAL A 25 3.02 -3.29 7.61
N THR A 26 1.70 -3.23 7.81
CA THR A 26 1.08 -2.99 9.10
C THR A 26 1.41 -4.12 10.09
N GLU A 27 1.45 -5.37 9.62
CA GLU A 27 1.89 -6.50 10.44
C GLU A 27 3.38 -6.36 10.83
N ILE A 28 4.26 -6.05 9.87
CA ILE A 28 5.70 -5.85 10.11
C ILE A 28 5.92 -4.71 11.11
N LYS A 29 5.17 -3.61 11.02
CA LYS A 29 5.20 -2.52 11.99
C LYS A 29 5.00 -3.03 13.42
N LEU A 30 4.01 -3.91 13.63
CA LEU A 30 3.74 -4.50 14.94
C LEU A 30 4.84 -5.47 15.37
N LEU A 31 5.26 -6.39 14.48
CA LEU A 31 6.27 -7.40 14.77
C LEU A 31 7.66 -6.83 15.07
N THR A 32 7.96 -5.66 14.52
CA THR A 32 9.27 -5.02 14.64
C THR A 32 9.27 -3.81 15.57
N ASN A 33 8.16 -3.55 16.26
CA ASN A 33 7.98 -2.39 17.14
C ASN A 33 8.32 -1.06 16.44
N ARG A 34 7.73 -0.83 15.26
CA ARG A 34 7.91 0.36 14.42
C ARG A 34 9.37 0.64 13.99
N ASP A 35 10.18 -0.40 13.80
CA ASP A 35 11.53 -0.25 13.26
C ASP A 35 11.49 0.29 11.81
N ALA A 36 11.92 1.54 11.64
CA ALA A 36 11.83 2.26 10.37
C ALA A 36 12.60 1.58 9.23
N TYR A 37 13.75 0.98 9.54
CA TYR A 37 14.55 0.28 8.53
C TYR A 37 13.85 -0.98 8.06
N LYS A 38 13.33 -1.80 8.99
CA LYS A 38 12.59 -3.00 8.62
C LYS A 38 11.30 -2.67 7.87
N ILE A 39 10.57 -1.63 8.26
CA ILE A 39 9.39 -1.14 7.54
C ILE A 39 9.76 -0.71 6.12
N LEU A 40 10.83 0.05 5.94
CA LEU A 40 11.32 0.48 4.62
C LEU A 40 11.63 -0.73 3.73
N ILE A 41 12.46 -1.67 4.21
CA ILE A 41 12.85 -2.84 3.44
C ILE A 41 11.62 -3.71 3.11
N SER A 42 10.75 -4.01 4.08
CA SER A 42 9.52 -4.76 3.83
C SER A 42 8.59 -4.07 2.83
N THR A 43 8.52 -2.74 2.86
CA THR A 43 7.73 -1.97 1.89
C THR A 43 8.33 -2.08 0.48
N MET A 44 9.65 -1.99 0.33
CA MET A 44 10.32 -2.24 -0.96
C MET A 44 10.05 -3.67 -1.46
N LEU A 45 10.09 -4.68 -0.58
CA LEU A 45 9.77 -6.07 -0.92
C LEU A 45 8.31 -6.25 -1.35
N SER A 46 7.36 -5.53 -0.75
CA SER A 46 5.91 -5.59 -1.04
C SER A 46 5.55 -5.22 -2.49
N LEU A 47 6.39 -4.43 -3.16
CA LEU A 47 6.11 -3.96 -4.51
C LEU A 47 5.94 -5.15 -5.47
N ARG A 48 4.75 -5.30 -6.05
CA ARG A 48 4.38 -6.40 -6.97
C ARG A 48 4.64 -7.80 -6.38
N THR A 49 4.46 -7.95 -5.07
CA THR A 49 4.62 -9.21 -4.36
C THR A 49 3.43 -9.39 -3.41
N LYS A 50 2.97 -10.63 -3.22
CA LYS A 50 1.84 -10.91 -2.32
C LYS A 50 2.28 -10.82 -0.87
N ASP A 51 1.38 -10.36 -0.01
CA ASP A 51 1.58 -10.17 1.42
C ASP A 51 2.25 -11.36 2.14
N PRO A 52 1.80 -12.63 1.99
CA PRO A 52 2.47 -13.76 2.64
C PRO A 52 3.93 -13.94 2.19
N THR A 53 4.18 -13.79 0.88
CA THR A 53 5.55 -13.89 0.33
C THR A 53 6.44 -12.76 0.85
N THR A 54 5.91 -11.55 0.94
CA THR A 54 6.63 -10.40 1.50
C THR A 54 6.94 -10.59 2.97
N ARG A 55 5.98 -11.11 3.75
CA ARG A 55 6.15 -11.41 5.18
C ARG A 55 7.28 -12.39 5.39
N ASP A 56 7.19 -13.56 4.76
CA ASP A 56 8.16 -14.63 4.96
C ASP A 56 9.58 -14.22 4.50
N ALA A 57 9.67 -13.50 3.39
CA ALA A 57 10.94 -12.95 2.90
C ALA A 57 11.53 -11.91 3.85
N SER A 58 10.70 -11.01 4.40
CA SER A 58 11.14 -9.99 5.36
C SER A 58 11.67 -10.64 6.63
N MET A 59 10.94 -11.60 7.21
CA MET A 59 11.35 -12.26 8.45
C MET A 59 12.65 -13.05 8.27
N ARG A 60 12.79 -13.83 7.19
CA ARG A 60 14.06 -14.54 6.89
C ARG A 60 15.23 -13.58 6.71
N LEU A 61 15.01 -12.46 6.03
CA LEU A 61 16.05 -11.45 5.84
C LEU A 61 16.46 -10.83 7.18
N PHE A 62 15.51 -10.43 8.01
CA PHE A 62 15.78 -9.75 9.28
C PHE A 62 16.35 -10.64 10.37
N GLU A 63 16.10 -11.95 10.30
CA GLU A 63 16.79 -12.95 11.13
C GLU A 63 18.30 -12.96 10.84
N LYS A 64 18.70 -12.72 9.59
CA LYS A 64 20.10 -12.65 9.19
C LYS A 64 20.71 -11.25 9.33
N ALA A 65 19.98 -10.21 8.94
CA ALA A 65 20.41 -8.83 8.95
C ALA A 65 19.22 -7.87 9.11
N GLY A 66 19.10 -7.28 10.30
CA GLY A 66 17.97 -6.41 10.67
C GLY A 66 18.25 -4.90 10.66
N ASN A 67 19.47 -4.48 10.34
CA ASN A 67 19.88 -3.07 10.30
C ASN A 67 20.83 -2.81 9.10
N PRO A 68 21.07 -1.54 8.71
CA PRO A 68 21.90 -1.22 7.55
C PRO A 68 23.30 -1.82 7.61
N LYS A 69 23.95 -1.79 8.79
CA LYS A 69 25.35 -2.25 8.95
C LYS A 69 25.47 -3.76 8.77
N ASP A 70 24.52 -4.53 9.31
CA ASP A 70 24.50 -5.97 9.14
C ASP A 70 24.07 -6.38 7.72
N MET A 71 23.21 -5.57 7.08
CA MET A 71 22.80 -5.82 5.69
C MET A 71 24.00 -5.76 4.72
N LEU A 72 24.89 -4.80 4.92
CA LEU A 72 26.11 -4.64 4.11
C LEU A 72 27.16 -5.74 4.31
N LYS A 73 27.01 -6.60 5.32
CA LYS A 73 27.86 -7.79 5.49
C LYS A 73 27.44 -8.95 4.59
N LEU A 74 26.24 -8.88 4.00
CA LEU A 74 25.71 -9.89 3.08
C LEU A 74 26.07 -9.53 1.64
N SER A 75 26.32 -10.54 0.83
CA SER A 75 26.39 -10.37 -0.63
C SER A 75 25.00 -10.16 -1.25
N GLU A 76 24.97 -9.55 -2.45
CA GLU A 76 23.74 -9.42 -3.23
C GLU A 76 23.07 -10.79 -3.46
N GLU A 77 23.86 -11.83 -3.72
CA GLU A 77 23.37 -13.19 -3.95
C GLU A 77 22.73 -13.80 -2.70
N GLU A 78 23.30 -13.57 -1.52
CA GLU A 78 22.72 -14.03 -0.25
C GLU A 78 21.39 -13.35 0.01
N ILE A 79 21.31 -12.02 -0.16
CA ILE A 79 20.04 -11.28 -0.01
C ILE A 79 19.01 -11.79 -1.02
N ALA A 80 19.41 -11.96 -2.28
CA ALA A 80 18.53 -12.49 -3.33
C ALA A 80 17.96 -13.88 -2.98
N LYS A 81 18.78 -14.77 -2.39
CA LYS A 81 18.34 -16.09 -1.91
C LYS A 81 17.36 -15.95 -0.73
N LEU A 82 17.66 -15.08 0.24
CA LEU A 82 16.82 -14.87 1.42
C LEU A 82 15.43 -14.34 1.05
N ILE A 83 15.34 -13.44 0.08
CA ILE A 83 14.08 -12.81 -0.32
C ILE A 83 13.36 -13.53 -1.46
N TYR A 84 13.92 -14.58 -2.06
CA TYR A 84 13.19 -15.38 -3.05
C TYR A 84 11.92 -16.01 -2.41
N PRO A 85 10.74 -16.04 -3.08
CA PRO A 85 10.45 -15.68 -4.47
C PRO A 85 9.83 -14.28 -4.65
N VAL A 86 10.25 -13.27 -3.89
CA VAL A 86 9.77 -11.89 -4.06
C VAL A 86 9.89 -11.44 -5.54
N GLY A 87 8.88 -10.74 -6.04
CA GLY A 87 8.90 -10.23 -7.42
C GLY A 87 10.09 -9.29 -7.63
N PHE A 88 10.85 -9.50 -8.71
CA PHE A 88 12.09 -8.75 -9.02
C PHE A 88 13.17 -8.85 -7.93
N TYR A 89 13.25 -9.98 -7.21
CA TYR A 89 14.18 -10.18 -6.08
C TYR A 89 15.64 -9.81 -6.38
N LYS A 90 16.18 -10.11 -7.57
CA LYS A 90 17.58 -9.75 -7.92
C LYS A 90 17.80 -8.22 -7.89
N VAL A 91 16.94 -7.47 -8.56
CA VAL A 91 17.00 -6.00 -8.58
C VAL A 91 16.77 -5.43 -7.18
N LYS A 92 15.84 -6.02 -6.41
CA LYS A 92 15.58 -5.60 -5.03
C LYS A 92 16.76 -5.87 -4.11
N ALA A 93 17.45 -7.00 -4.24
CA ALA A 93 18.64 -7.30 -3.43
C ALA A 93 19.73 -6.25 -3.62
N LYS A 94 20.01 -5.88 -4.88
CA LYS A 94 20.91 -4.78 -5.22
C LYS A 94 20.47 -3.45 -4.59
N ASN A 95 19.20 -3.08 -4.78
CA ASN A 95 18.67 -1.83 -4.22
C ASN A 95 18.73 -1.81 -2.69
N ILE A 96 18.51 -2.94 -2.00
CA ILE A 96 18.59 -3.03 -0.54
C ILE A 96 20.01 -2.69 -0.07
N LEU A 97 21.05 -3.21 -0.74
CA LEU A 97 22.44 -2.86 -0.41
C LEU A 97 22.72 -1.37 -0.67
N GLU A 98 22.33 -0.84 -1.84
CA GLU A 98 22.50 0.58 -2.16
C GLU A 98 21.81 1.49 -1.13
N VAL A 99 20.58 1.15 -0.74
CA VAL A 99 19.82 1.87 0.29
C VAL A 99 20.47 1.76 1.66
N SER A 100 20.96 0.58 2.04
CA SER A 100 21.66 0.38 3.33
C SER A 100 22.92 1.23 3.43
N GLN A 101 23.69 1.29 2.34
CA GLN A 101 24.90 2.11 2.24
C GLN A 101 24.56 3.60 2.35
N MET A 102 23.60 4.07 1.55
CA MET A 102 23.16 5.46 1.57
C MET A 102 22.62 5.90 2.95
N ILE A 103 21.88 5.03 3.64
CA ILE A 103 21.41 5.30 5.01
C ILE A 103 22.58 5.54 5.97
N ILE A 104 23.67 4.78 5.85
CA ILE A 104 24.86 4.97 6.70
C ILE A 104 25.58 6.27 6.35
N ASP A 105 25.85 6.48 5.06
CA ASP A 105 26.73 7.55 4.59
C ASP A 105 26.05 8.92 4.68
N ASP A 106 24.82 9.02 4.17
CA ASP A 106 24.13 10.31 4.00
C ASP A 106 23.18 10.61 5.17
N PHE A 107 22.67 9.58 5.85
CA PHE A 107 21.66 9.70 6.90
C PHE A 107 22.13 9.20 8.28
N LYS A 108 23.45 9.05 8.48
CA LYS A 108 24.08 8.69 9.76
C LYS A 108 23.53 7.40 10.39
N GLY A 109 23.11 6.45 9.54
CA GLY A 109 22.56 5.16 9.95
C GLY A 109 21.08 5.17 10.32
N GLN A 110 20.36 6.28 10.12
CA GLN A 110 18.94 6.41 10.43
C GLN A 110 18.11 6.58 9.16
N VAL A 111 16.95 5.94 9.08
CA VAL A 111 16.02 6.16 7.95
C VAL A 111 15.45 7.57 8.07
N PRO A 112 15.50 8.39 7.01
CA PRO A 112 14.90 9.72 7.05
C PRO A 112 13.37 9.64 7.17
N ASP A 113 12.78 10.61 7.85
CA ASP A 113 11.34 10.68 8.12
C ASP A 113 10.61 11.74 7.25
N GLU A 114 11.30 12.24 6.23
CA GLU A 114 10.79 13.20 5.24
C GLU A 114 10.65 12.56 3.86
N ILE A 115 9.54 12.85 3.17
CA ILE A 115 9.22 12.22 1.88
C ILE A 115 10.31 12.52 0.84
N ASP A 116 10.76 13.76 0.74
CA ASP A 116 11.73 14.17 -0.28
C ASP A 116 13.11 13.52 -0.06
N GLU A 117 13.47 13.24 1.19
CA GLU A 117 14.70 12.50 1.53
C GLU A 117 14.54 11.01 1.23
N LEU A 118 13.40 10.41 1.57
CA LEU A 118 13.09 9.02 1.23
C LEU A 118 13.09 8.78 -0.28
N LEU A 119 12.64 9.75 -1.09
CA LEU A 119 12.63 9.65 -2.55
C LEU A 119 14.03 9.61 -3.17
N LYS A 120 15.09 9.98 -2.43
CA LYS A 120 16.48 9.82 -2.89
C LYS A 120 16.95 8.37 -2.85
N LEU A 121 16.32 7.54 -2.02
CA LEU A 121 16.67 6.13 -1.84
C LEU A 121 16.30 5.31 -3.09
N LYS A 122 17.25 4.48 -3.55
CA LYS A 122 17.06 3.66 -4.76
C LYS A 122 15.84 2.74 -4.64
N GLY A 123 14.91 2.85 -5.58
CA GLY A 123 13.71 2.02 -5.62
C GLY A 123 12.60 2.47 -4.66
N VAL A 124 12.77 3.61 -4.00
CA VAL A 124 11.74 4.26 -3.18
C VAL A 124 11.03 5.31 -4.04
N GLY A 125 9.77 5.04 -4.36
CA GLY A 125 8.87 6.03 -4.97
C GLY A 125 7.90 6.60 -3.94
N ARG A 126 7.01 7.52 -4.37
CA ARG A 126 6.04 8.21 -3.49
C ARG A 126 5.21 7.27 -2.62
N LYS A 127 4.78 6.12 -3.15
CA LYS A 127 4.03 5.12 -2.38
C LYS A 127 4.84 4.57 -1.20
N VAL A 128 6.10 4.21 -1.45
CA VAL A 128 7.00 3.67 -0.43
C VAL A 128 7.31 4.75 0.61
N ALA A 129 7.65 5.96 0.16
CA ALA A 129 7.94 7.08 1.05
C ALA A 129 6.75 7.42 1.96
N ASN A 130 5.54 7.59 1.39
CA ASN A 130 4.33 7.85 2.17
C ASN A 130 4.05 6.73 3.19
N LEU A 131 4.22 5.46 2.80
CA LEU A 131 3.96 4.35 3.73
C LEU A 131 4.98 4.29 4.87
N VAL A 132 6.25 4.62 4.61
CA VAL A 132 7.29 4.69 5.64
C VAL A 132 7.00 5.83 6.63
N VAL A 133 6.67 7.03 6.15
CA VAL A 133 6.35 8.16 7.06
C VAL A 133 5.12 7.89 7.92
N THR A 134 4.10 7.19 7.38
CA THR A 134 2.90 6.84 8.15
C THR A 134 3.16 5.71 9.14
N GLU A 135 3.78 4.61 8.69
CA GLU A 135 3.88 3.39 9.50
C GLU A 135 5.04 3.44 10.51
N ALA A 136 6.19 4.01 10.12
CA ALA A 136 7.35 4.09 11.00
C ALA A 136 7.31 5.32 11.92
N PHE A 137 6.89 6.48 11.38
CA PHE A 137 7.02 7.78 12.06
C PHE A 137 5.71 8.39 12.54
N ASP A 138 4.58 7.71 12.35
CA ASP A 138 3.23 8.18 12.73
C ASP A 138 2.80 9.51 12.07
N LYS A 139 3.49 9.94 11.00
CA LYS A 139 3.20 11.20 10.30
C LYS A 139 2.00 11.06 9.37
N ASP A 140 1.37 12.18 9.07
CA ASP A 140 0.30 12.25 8.07
C ASP A 140 0.88 12.01 6.67
N GLY A 141 0.34 11.01 5.96
CA GLY A 141 0.72 10.69 4.59
C GLY A 141 -0.42 9.96 3.88
N ILE A 142 -0.55 10.20 2.58
CA ILE A 142 -1.56 9.52 1.74
C ILE A 142 -0.82 8.54 0.83
N CYS A 143 -0.88 7.26 1.19
CA CYS A 143 -0.31 6.20 0.39
C CYS A 143 -1.30 5.79 -0.71
N VAL A 144 -0.99 6.11 -1.97
CA VAL A 144 -1.80 5.68 -3.12
C VAL A 144 -1.14 4.51 -3.82
N ASP A 145 -1.81 3.36 -3.78
CA ASP A 145 -1.47 2.18 -4.56
C ASP A 145 -2.57 1.88 -5.60
N THR A 146 -2.52 0.71 -6.23
CA THR A 146 -3.52 0.33 -7.24
C THR A 146 -4.91 0.11 -6.66
N HIS A 147 -5.04 -0.19 -5.36
CA HIS A 147 -6.32 -0.32 -4.68
C HIS A 147 -6.91 1.05 -4.40
N VAL A 148 -6.16 1.93 -3.75
CA VAL A 148 -6.58 3.30 -3.46
C VAL A 148 -6.94 4.04 -4.74
N HIS A 149 -6.05 4.01 -5.74
CA HIS A 149 -6.30 4.66 -7.03
C HIS A 149 -7.60 4.14 -7.68
N ARG A 150 -7.75 2.83 -7.84
CA ARG A 150 -8.92 2.23 -8.48
C ARG A 150 -10.21 2.51 -7.71
N ILE A 151 -10.20 2.32 -6.40
CA ILE A 151 -11.42 2.39 -5.58
C ILE A 151 -11.88 3.85 -5.43
N SER A 152 -10.95 4.78 -5.23
CA SER A 152 -11.27 6.21 -5.15
C SER A 152 -11.88 6.73 -6.45
N ASN A 153 -11.36 6.28 -7.60
CA ASN A 153 -11.94 6.59 -8.91
C ASN A 153 -13.29 5.88 -9.13
N ARG A 154 -13.45 4.61 -8.73
CA ARG A 154 -14.74 3.90 -8.84
C ARG A 154 -15.85 4.49 -7.99
N PHE A 155 -15.52 4.98 -6.79
CA PHE A 155 -16.47 5.72 -5.98
C PHE A 155 -16.90 7.02 -6.66
N GLY A 156 -16.10 7.55 -7.59
CA GLY A 156 -16.27 8.90 -8.12
C GLY A 156 -15.86 9.95 -7.10
N TYR A 157 -15.03 9.55 -6.11
CA TYR A 157 -14.46 10.51 -5.17
C TYR A 157 -13.40 11.33 -5.89
N VAL A 158 -12.46 10.70 -6.59
CA VAL A 158 -11.52 11.39 -7.48
C VAL A 158 -11.81 11.02 -8.93
N ASN A 159 -11.30 11.83 -9.87
CA ASN A 159 -11.31 11.53 -11.29
C ASN A 159 -9.91 11.82 -11.86
N THR A 160 -9.06 10.80 -11.88
CA THR A 160 -7.61 10.92 -12.11
C THR A 160 -7.11 9.72 -12.90
N LYS A 161 -6.02 9.89 -13.65
CA LYS A 161 -5.47 8.86 -14.54
C LYS A 161 -4.28 8.13 -13.93
N THR A 162 -3.59 8.76 -12.98
CA THR A 162 -2.39 8.19 -12.35
C THR A 162 -2.53 8.13 -10.83
N PRO A 163 -1.82 7.21 -10.15
CA PRO A 163 -1.76 7.18 -8.69
C PRO A 163 -1.24 8.48 -8.06
N GLU A 164 -0.31 9.15 -8.74
CA GLU A 164 0.24 10.43 -8.30
C GLU A 164 -0.81 11.55 -8.35
N GLU A 165 -1.54 11.68 -9.46
CA GLU A 165 -2.68 12.59 -9.55
C GLU A 165 -3.73 12.30 -8.47
N THR A 166 -4.01 11.01 -8.21
CA THR A 166 -4.90 10.63 -7.10
C THR A 166 -4.37 11.08 -5.75
N GLU A 167 -3.06 10.98 -5.49
CA GLU A 167 -2.47 11.42 -4.22
C GLU A 167 -2.73 12.91 -3.98
N PHE A 168 -2.42 13.74 -4.97
CA PHE A 168 -2.64 15.19 -4.87
C PHE A 168 -4.13 15.54 -4.77
N ALA A 169 -4.99 14.91 -5.59
CA ALA A 169 -6.43 15.10 -5.49
C ALA A 169 -7.00 14.70 -4.11
N LEU A 170 -6.46 13.65 -3.49
CA LEU A 170 -6.83 13.26 -2.13
C LEU A 170 -6.28 14.24 -1.09
N ARG A 171 -5.07 14.77 -1.24
CA ARG A 171 -4.52 15.80 -0.33
C ARG A 171 -5.40 17.04 -0.26
N ASP A 172 -6.01 17.42 -1.38
CA ASP A 172 -6.84 18.62 -1.47
C ASP A 172 -8.20 18.49 -0.79
N LYS A 173 -8.74 17.26 -0.65
CA LYS A 173 -10.15 17.05 -0.25
C LYS A 173 -10.42 15.97 0.78
N LEU A 174 -9.54 14.99 0.94
CA LEU A 174 -9.69 13.94 1.96
C LEU A 174 -9.45 14.55 3.34
N PRO A 175 -10.41 14.44 4.29
CA PRO A 175 -10.19 14.89 5.65
C PRO A 175 -8.95 14.25 6.27
N LYS A 176 -8.12 15.06 6.97
CA LYS A 176 -6.84 14.62 7.56
C LYS A 176 -6.96 13.40 8.46
N GLU A 177 -8.08 13.26 9.18
CA GLU A 177 -8.37 12.10 10.04
C GLU A 177 -8.29 10.76 9.29
N TYR A 178 -8.50 10.75 7.97
CA TYR A 178 -8.46 9.54 7.16
C TYR A 178 -7.11 9.27 6.51
N TRP A 179 -6.17 10.23 6.47
CA TRP A 179 -4.95 10.10 5.66
C TRP A 179 -4.16 8.82 5.98
N ARG A 180 -4.01 8.52 7.27
CA ARG A 180 -3.27 7.33 7.74
C ARG A 180 -4.02 6.01 7.54
N VAL A 181 -5.36 6.01 7.65
CA VAL A 181 -6.16 4.77 7.60
C VAL A 181 -6.74 4.45 6.22
N TYR A 182 -6.70 5.42 5.29
CA TYR A 182 -7.33 5.29 3.98
C TYR A 182 -6.72 4.15 3.17
N ASN A 183 -5.38 4.08 3.12
CA ASN A 183 -4.67 3.05 2.36
C ASN A 183 -5.01 1.65 2.87
N ASP A 184 -4.76 1.37 4.16
CA ASP A 184 -4.99 0.07 4.77
C ASP A 184 -6.43 -0.40 4.57
N THR A 185 -7.40 0.49 4.81
CA THR A 185 -8.83 0.20 4.62
C THR A 185 -9.12 -0.19 3.16
N LEU A 186 -8.64 0.58 2.19
CA LEU A 186 -8.93 0.33 0.78
C LEU A 186 -8.15 -0.86 0.19
N VAL A 187 -6.94 -1.14 0.68
CA VAL A 187 -6.18 -2.34 0.32
C VAL A 187 -6.97 -3.58 0.72
N VAL A 188 -7.33 -3.68 1.99
CA VAL A 188 -8.10 -4.82 2.53
C VAL A 188 -9.45 -4.96 1.82
N TYR A 189 -10.16 -3.85 1.65
CA TYR A 189 -11.44 -3.83 0.93
C TYR A 189 -11.31 -4.24 -0.54
N GLY A 190 -10.24 -3.80 -1.22
CA GLY A 190 -10.00 -4.08 -2.62
C GLY A 190 -9.51 -5.49 -2.91
N GLN A 191 -8.79 -6.11 -1.97
CA GLN A 191 -8.37 -7.51 -2.07
C GLN A 191 -9.58 -8.46 -1.92
N ASN A 192 -10.51 -8.13 -1.02
CA ASN A 192 -11.60 -9.03 -0.64
C ASN A 192 -12.92 -8.78 -1.40
N LEU A 193 -13.27 -7.51 -1.66
CA LEU A 193 -14.58 -7.13 -2.18
C LEU A 193 -14.52 -6.34 -3.50
N CYS A 194 -13.86 -5.18 -3.52
CA CYS A 194 -13.76 -4.32 -4.71
C CYS A 194 -12.61 -4.73 -5.64
N LYS A 195 -12.68 -5.99 -6.11
CA LYS A 195 -11.67 -6.63 -6.95
C LYS A 195 -11.49 -5.89 -8.29
N PRO A 196 -10.29 -5.92 -8.89
CA PRO A 196 -10.06 -5.28 -10.18
C PRO A 196 -10.96 -5.86 -11.27
N ILE A 197 -11.11 -7.19 -11.30
CA ILE A 197 -12.00 -7.91 -12.22
C ILE A 197 -13.18 -8.46 -11.40
N SER A 198 -14.39 -8.27 -11.92
CA SER A 198 -15.64 -8.76 -11.32
C SER A 198 -15.79 -8.40 -9.83
N PRO A 199 -15.84 -7.11 -9.47
CA PRO A 199 -16.06 -6.68 -8.09
C PRO A 199 -17.37 -7.24 -7.54
N LEU A 200 -17.39 -7.56 -6.25
CA LEU A 200 -18.54 -8.17 -5.57
C LEU A 200 -19.58 -7.11 -5.16
N CYS A 201 -20.03 -6.29 -6.12
CA CYS A 201 -20.91 -5.14 -5.84
C CYS A 201 -22.23 -5.52 -5.18
N SER A 202 -22.76 -6.73 -5.41
CA SER A 202 -23.97 -7.21 -4.73
C SER A 202 -23.79 -7.43 -3.22
N LYS A 203 -22.55 -7.56 -2.75
CA LYS A 203 -22.18 -7.69 -1.33
C LYS A 203 -21.60 -6.39 -0.76
N CYS A 204 -21.55 -5.32 -1.55
CA CYS A 204 -20.95 -4.03 -1.19
C CYS A 204 -21.92 -3.19 -0.36
N THR A 205 -21.57 -2.94 0.90
CA THR A 205 -22.35 -2.16 1.87
C THR A 205 -22.42 -0.67 1.53
N VAL A 206 -21.46 -0.16 0.76
CA VAL A 206 -21.37 1.26 0.35
C VAL A 206 -21.74 1.49 -1.12
N SER A 207 -22.36 0.50 -1.77
CA SER A 207 -22.68 0.54 -3.21
C SER A 207 -23.61 1.71 -3.59
N GLN A 208 -24.47 2.15 -2.67
CA GLN A 208 -25.33 3.31 -2.85
C GLN A 208 -24.58 4.64 -3.03
N TYR A 209 -23.34 4.74 -2.55
CA TYR A 209 -22.49 5.93 -2.73
C TYR A 209 -21.58 5.83 -3.96
N CYS A 210 -21.49 4.66 -4.59
CA CYS A 210 -20.49 4.36 -5.62
C CYS A 210 -20.99 4.66 -7.04
N ASP A 211 -20.34 5.61 -7.71
CA ASP A 211 -20.70 6.01 -9.09
C ASP A 211 -20.51 4.86 -10.09
N TYR A 212 -19.46 4.05 -9.96
CA TYR A 212 -19.24 2.84 -10.78
C TYR A 212 -20.42 1.85 -10.68
N PHE A 213 -20.97 1.66 -9.48
CA PHE A 213 -22.10 0.75 -9.29
C PHE A 213 -23.37 1.29 -9.97
N LYS A 214 -23.61 2.60 -9.84
CA LYS A 214 -24.77 3.28 -10.42
C LYS A 214 -24.74 3.25 -11.94
N ASN A 215 -23.58 3.51 -12.54
CA ASN A 215 -23.44 3.76 -13.97
C ASN A 215 -23.06 2.52 -14.79
N GLU A 216 -22.15 1.67 -14.31
CA GLU A 216 -21.59 0.59 -15.14
C GLU A 216 -22.10 -0.80 -14.74
N TYR A 217 -22.25 -1.03 -13.44
CA TYR A 217 -22.64 -2.36 -12.94
C TYR A 217 -24.12 -2.67 -13.18
N LYS A 218 -25.03 -1.70 -13.01
CA LYS A 218 -26.46 -1.90 -13.27
C LYS A 218 -26.74 -2.16 -14.74
N ASP A 219 -26.17 -1.35 -15.63
CA ASP A 219 -26.29 -1.48 -17.09
C ASP A 219 -25.89 -2.87 -17.61
N THR A 220 -24.78 -3.41 -17.10
CA THR A 220 -24.30 -4.74 -17.50
C THR A 220 -25.16 -5.88 -16.96
N LYS A 221 -25.79 -5.70 -15.80
CA LYS A 221 -26.72 -6.68 -15.21
C LYS A 221 -28.06 -6.70 -15.97
N GLU A 222 -28.60 -5.53 -16.30
CA GLU A 222 -29.84 -5.40 -17.06
C GLU A 222 -29.70 -5.98 -18.48
N LYS A 223 -28.59 -5.67 -19.17
CA LYS A 223 -28.27 -6.25 -20.51
C LYS A 223 -28.07 -7.76 -20.50
N LYS A 224 -27.64 -8.36 -19.38
CA LYS A 224 -27.49 -9.83 -19.24
C LYS A 224 -28.81 -10.51 -18.91
N SER A 225 -29.69 -9.87 -18.15
CA SER A 225 -31.03 -10.38 -17.85
C SER A 225 -31.96 -10.34 -19.07
N SER A 226 -31.79 -9.37 -19.98
CA SER A 226 -32.58 -9.27 -21.22
C SER A 226 -32.13 -10.23 -22.33
N LYS A 227 -30.89 -10.74 -22.30
CA LYS A 227 -30.39 -11.77 -23.24
C LYS A 227 -30.70 -13.22 -22.82
N LYS A 228 -31.26 -13.42 -21.62
CA LYS A 228 -31.64 -14.74 -21.09
C LYS A 228 -33.15 -15.00 -21.11
N LYS A 229 -33.94 -14.04 -21.57
CA LYS A 229 -35.35 -14.20 -21.94
C LYS A 229 -35.43 -14.33 -23.45
#